data_AF-A0A1V5V029-F1
#
_entry.id   AF-A0A1V5V029-F1
#
_cell.length_a   1.000
_cell.length_b   1.000
_cell.length_c   1.000
_cell.angle_alpha   90.00
_cell.angle_beta   90.00
_cell.angle_gamma   90.00
#
_symmetry.space_group_name_H-M   'P 1'
#
loop_
_entity.id
_entity.type
_entity.pdbx_description
1 polymer ?
#
loop_
_entity_poly.entity_id
_entity_poly.type
_entity_poly.pdbx_seq_one_letter_code
_entity_poly.pdbx_strand_id
1 'polypeptide(L)'
;MSESHDRATHHYNLGIQFERNDDTDNAAREFENAIRADCRFPYPYRALGEIYFNKERYEDALEHLEKAIELDPDWIEALGLAADTLIELGDTRKAAPLLERALRGDPGNPRYSAQLGRILIAEGDFSDAVELLEGALRANPDDYKLNYNMGVALGKRAMADIDLSIEHWRRAVAVKADDPRAFRNMAISYFSRGFLDEASDAFRTALSLDPNDDVSARFLKFSEGVNKRG
;
A
#
# COMPACT_ATOMS: atom_id res chain seq x y z
N MET A 1 -13.48 -1.79 37.27
CA MET A 1 -13.74 -0.80 36.22
C MET A 1 -14.55 0.33 36.83
N SER A 2 -14.26 1.58 36.48
CA SER A 2 -14.99 2.74 37.02
C SER A 2 -16.31 2.96 36.27
N GLU A 3 -17.31 3.54 36.93
CA GLU A 3 -18.61 3.88 36.32
C GLU A 3 -18.47 4.73 35.03
N SER A 4 -17.42 5.55 34.94
CA SER A 4 -17.12 6.35 33.75
C SER A 4 -16.64 5.49 32.56
N HIS A 5 -15.86 4.45 32.81
CA HIS A 5 -15.43 3.51 31.77
C HIS A 5 -16.59 2.63 31.26
N ASP A 6 -17.49 2.21 32.14
CA ASP A 6 -18.67 1.44 31.74
C ASP A 6 -19.61 2.28 30.84
N ARG A 7 -19.76 3.57 31.17
CA ARG A 7 -20.48 4.53 30.33
C ARG A 7 -19.81 4.72 28.97
N ALA A 8 -18.48 4.85 28.95
CA ALA A 8 -17.73 4.96 27.70
C ALA A 8 -17.89 3.71 26.82
N THR A 9 -17.84 2.53 27.43
CA THR A 9 -18.05 1.25 26.75
C THR A 9 -19.46 1.15 26.16
N HIS A 10 -20.48 1.63 26.89
CA HIS A 10 -21.86 1.67 26.37
C HIS A 10 -21.97 2.53 25.11
N HIS A 11 -21.48 3.77 25.15
CA HIS A 11 -21.49 4.66 24.00
C HIS A 11 -20.68 4.10 22.82
N TYR A 12 -19.51 3.52 23.08
CA TYR A 12 -18.73 2.87 22.04
C TYR A 12 -19.50 1.73 21.36
N ASN A 13 -20.13 0.85 22.13
CA ASN A 13 -20.94 -0.24 21.59
C ASN A 13 -22.13 0.27 20.76
N LEU A 14 -22.76 1.38 21.19
CA LEU A 14 -23.83 2.01 20.41
C LEU A 14 -23.30 2.63 19.12
N GLY A 15 -22.11 3.25 19.14
CA GLY A 15 -21.43 3.74 17.95
C GLY A 15 -21.15 2.64 16.93
N ILE A 16 -20.65 1.48 17.38
CA ILE A 16 -20.46 0.29 16.53
C ILE A 16 -21.78 -0.20 15.92
N GLN A 17 -22.91 -0.11 16.66
CA GLN A 17 -24.22 -0.47 16.11
C GLN A 17 -24.66 0.47 14.99
N PHE A 18 -24.44 1.78 15.15
CA PHE A 18 -24.76 2.76 14.11
C PHE A 18 -23.87 2.58 12.87
N GLU A 19 -22.57 2.33 13.06
CA GLU A 19 -21.62 2.06 11.96
C GLU A 19 -22.05 0.85 11.12
N ARG A 20 -22.51 -0.23 11.77
CA ARG A 20 -23.06 -1.42 11.07
C ARG A 20 -24.31 -1.13 10.24
N ASN A 21 -25.01 -0.04 10.51
CA ASN A 21 -26.17 0.42 9.76
C ASN A 21 -25.80 1.53 8.76
N ASP A 22 -24.51 1.73 8.48
CA ASP A 22 -23.96 2.81 7.66
C ASP A 22 -24.31 4.24 8.15
N ASP A 23 -24.78 4.36 9.39
CA ASP A 23 -25.13 5.64 10.03
C ASP A 23 -23.89 6.26 10.69
N THR A 24 -22.96 6.69 9.85
CA THR A 24 -21.65 7.20 10.27
C THR A 24 -21.73 8.47 11.13
N ASP A 25 -22.79 9.28 10.98
CA ASP A 25 -22.96 10.51 11.75
C ASP A 25 -23.39 10.22 13.19
N ASN A 26 -24.36 9.31 13.39
CA ASN A 26 -24.71 8.89 14.75
C ASN A 26 -23.59 8.05 15.38
N ALA A 27 -22.88 7.24 14.60
CA ALA A 27 -21.70 6.51 15.09
C ALA A 27 -20.63 7.46 15.65
N ALA A 28 -20.26 8.49 14.89
CA ALA A 28 -19.30 9.49 15.32
C ALA A 28 -19.73 10.20 16.61
N ARG A 29 -21.01 10.60 16.71
CA ARG A 29 -21.54 11.23 17.93
C ARG A 29 -21.41 10.32 19.16
N GLU A 30 -21.70 9.03 19.02
CA GLU A 30 -21.57 8.10 20.14
C GLU A 30 -20.11 7.83 20.49
N PHE A 31 -19.19 7.78 19.51
CA PHE A 31 -17.76 7.71 19.82
C PHE A 31 -17.25 8.96 20.54
N GLU A 32 -17.70 10.16 20.18
CA GLU A 32 -17.41 11.38 20.95
C GLU A 32 -17.95 11.31 22.38
N ASN A 33 -19.17 10.79 22.58
CA ASN A 33 -19.73 10.58 23.90
C ASN A 33 -18.91 9.58 24.72
N ALA A 34 -18.40 8.52 24.08
CA ALA A 34 -17.49 7.57 24.72
C ALA A 34 -16.20 8.26 25.18
N ILE A 35 -15.61 9.12 24.35
CA ILE A 35 -14.42 9.92 24.69
C ILE A 35 -14.70 10.89 25.84
N ARG A 36 -15.86 11.57 25.84
CA ARG A 36 -16.26 12.47 26.94
C ARG A 36 -16.43 11.72 28.26
N ALA A 37 -16.87 10.46 28.22
CA ALA A 37 -17.04 9.62 29.39
C ALA A 37 -15.70 9.05 29.91
N ASP A 38 -14.79 8.65 29.02
CA ASP A 38 -13.44 8.19 29.34
C ASP A 38 -12.46 8.56 28.21
N CYS A 39 -11.68 9.62 28.41
CA CYS A 39 -10.70 10.09 27.43
C CYS A 39 -9.44 9.21 27.35
N ARG A 40 -9.34 8.17 28.20
CA ARG A 40 -8.28 7.17 28.14
C ARG A 40 -8.71 5.90 27.42
N PHE A 41 -9.94 5.85 26.91
CA PHE A 41 -10.44 4.72 26.14
C PHE A 41 -10.00 4.85 24.67
N PRO A 42 -9.07 4.02 24.17
CA PRO A 42 -8.47 4.22 22.84
C PRO A 42 -9.42 3.91 21.68
N TYR A 43 -10.37 2.99 21.86
CA TYR A 43 -11.17 2.45 20.75
C TYR A 43 -12.04 3.48 20.01
N PRO A 44 -12.75 4.39 20.71
CA PRO A 44 -13.49 5.46 20.05
C PRO A 44 -12.63 6.38 19.19
N TYR A 45 -11.38 6.66 19.60
CA TYR A 45 -10.46 7.49 18.82
C TYR A 45 -10.11 6.83 17.50
N ARG A 46 -9.73 5.55 17.51
CA ARG A 46 -9.46 4.81 16.25
C ARG A 46 -10.70 4.73 15.34
N ALA A 47 -11.88 4.54 15.93
CA ALA A 47 -13.14 4.50 15.16
C ALA A 47 -13.50 5.86 14.53
N LEU A 48 -13.32 6.96 15.25
CA LEU A 48 -13.44 8.30 14.66
C LEU A 48 -12.40 8.53 13.56
N GLY A 49 -11.16 8.09 13.78
CA GLY A 49 -10.10 8.10 12.77
C GLY A 49 -10.53 7.43 11.46
N GLU A 50 -11.13 6.24 11.54
CA GLU A 50 -11.65 5.52 10.38
C GLU A 50 -12.81 6.24 9.70
N ILE A 51 -13.78 6.76 10.48
CA ILE A 51 -14.89 7.53 9.93
C ILE A 51 -14.38 8.76 9.15
N TYR A 52 -13.43 9.51 9.72
CA TYR A 52 -12.90 10.69 9.06
C TYR A 52 -12.02 10.36 7.86
N PHE A 53 -11.25 9.28 7.93
CA PHE A 53 -10.48 8.77 6.78
C PHE A 53 -11.41 8.44 5.60
N ASN A 54 -12.51 7.73 5.85
CA ASN A 54 -13.50 7.38 4.83
C ASN A 54 -14.27 8.60 4.28
N LYS A 55 -14.33 9.69 5.04
CA LYS A 55 -14.88 10.98 4.61
C LYS A 55 -13.84 11.87 3.91
N GLU A 56 -12.64 11.34 3.62
CA GLU A 56 -11.49 12.06 3.04
C GLU A 56 -11.04 13.29 3.87
N ARG A 57 -11.39 13.29 5.17
CA ARG A 57 -10.99 14.32 6.14
C ARG A 57 -9.73 13.84 6.87
N TYR A 58 -8.63 13.78 6.15
CA TYR A 58 -7.41 13.11 6.61
C TYR A 58 -6.75 13.80 7.80
N GLU A 59 -6.80 15.13 7.90
CA GLU A 59 -6.28 15.85 9.06
C GLU A 59 -7.04 15.52 10.35
N ASP A 60 -8.37 15.48 10.29
CA ASP A 60 -9.20 15.10 11.44
C ASP A 60 -9.00 13.61 11.81
N ALA A 61 -8.86 12.75 10.79
CA ALA A 61 -8.55 11.35 10.99
C ALA A 61 -7.23 11.17 11.76
N LEU A 62 -6.19 11.88 11.32
CA LEU A 62 -4.86 11.81 11.92
C LEU A 62 -4.88 12.26 13.38
N GLU A 63 -5.58 13.37 13.72
CA GLU A 63 -5.69 13.84 15.10
C GLU A 63 -6.24 12.76 16.05
N HIS A 64 -7.31 12.08 15.63
CA HIS A 64 -7.88 11.00 16.43
C HIS A 64 -6.98 9.76 16.47
N LEU A 65 -6.33 9.40 15.38
CA LEU A 65 -5.45 8.23 15.33
C LEU A 65 -4.17 8.44 16.15
N GLU A 66 -3.61 9.65 16.15
CA GLU A 66 -2.50 10.02 17.04
C GLU A 66 -2.91 9.83 18.50
N LYS A 67 -4.14 10.21 18.87
CA LYS A 67 -4.62 9.99 20.23
C LYS A 67 -4.82 8.50 20.56
N ALA A 68 -5.30 7.71 19.61
CA ALA A 68 -5.41 6.25 19.78
C ALA A 68 -4.03 5.62 20.01
N ILE A 69 -3.01 6.02 19.24
CA ILE A 69 -1.62 5.54 19.35
C ILE A 69 -0.94 6.05 20.63
N GLU A 70 -1.26 7.25 21.11
CA GLU A 70 -0.78 7.74 22.40
C GLU A 70 -1.27 6.86 23.56
N LEU A 71 -2.53 6.40 23.48
CA LEU A 71 -3.17 5.58 24.51
C LEU A 71 -2.79 4.09 24.41
N ASP A 72 -2.60 3.59 23.20
CA ASP A 72 -2.11 2.23 22.92
C ASP A 72 -1.03 2.27 21.82
N PRO A 73 0.26 2.38 22.19
CA PRO A 73 1.36 2.53 21.24
C PRO A 73 1.58 1.34 20.30
N ASP A 74 1.16 0.14 20.67
CA ASP A 74 1.41 -1.07 19.88
C ASP A 74 0.17 -1.54 19.12
N TRP A 75 -0.87 -0.71 19.06
CA TRP A 75 -2.10 -1.02 18.35
C TRP A 75 -1.91 -1.01 16.82
N ILE A 76 -1.69 -2.20 16.26
CA ILE A 76 -1.36 -2.44 14.85
C ILE A 76 -2.36 -1.77 13.90
N GLU A 77 -3.66 -1.92 14.15
CA GLU A 77 -4.70 -1.35 13.29
C GLU A 77 -4.70 0.19 13.32
N ALA A 78 -4.48 0.81 14.47
CA ALA A 78 -4.36 2.26 14.58
C ALA A 78 -3.10 2.78 13.89
N LEU A 79 -1.96 2.10 14.07
CA LEU A 79 -0.71 2.40 13.38
C LEU A 79 -0.85 2.32 11.86
N GLY A 80 -1.48 1.25 11.36
CA GLY A 80 -1.73 1.05 9.94
C GLY A 80 -2.61 2.13 9.33
N LEU A 81 -3.72 2.46 9.99
CA LEU A 81 -4.65 3.49 9.51
C LEU A 81 -4.05 4.90 9.59
N ALA A 82 -3.24 5.20 10.61
CA ALA A 82 -2.49 6.45 10.69
C ALA A 82 -1.45 6.56 9.56
N ALA A 83 -0.76 5.47 9.22
CA ALA A 83 0.15 5.43 8.09
C ALA A 83 -0.58 5.66 6.75
N ASP A 84 -1.74 5.03 6.56
CA ASP A 84 -2.60 5.26 5.38
C ASP A 84 -2.99 6.73 5.27
N THR A 85 -3.42 7.31 6.38
CA THR A 85 -3.84 8.72 6.46
C THR A 85 -2.69 9.66 6.10
N LEU A 86 -1.48 9.40 6.60
CA LEU A 86 -0.29 10.18 6.27
C LEU A 86 0.14 10.02 4.80
N ILE A 87 -0.07 8.84 4.20
CA ILE A 87 0.18 8.61 2.77
C ILE A 87 -0.77 9.45 1.92
N GLU A 88 -2.06 9.52 2.26
CA GLU A 88 -3.04 10.36 1.55
C GLU A 88 -2.74 11.86 1.72
N LEU A 89 -2.20 12.26 2.87
CA LEU A 89 -1.67 13.61 3.10
C LEU A 89 -0.32 13.87 2.41
N GLY A 90 0.30 12.85 1.81
CA GLY A 90 1.62 12.95 1.16
C GLY A 90 2.82 13.01 2.11
N ASP A 91 2.64 12.80 3.42
CA ASP A 91 3.72 12.79 4.43
C ASP A 91 4.27 11.37 4.63
N THR A 92 4.85 10.80 3.56
CA THR A 92 5.42 9.44 3.58
C THR A 92 6.55 9.28 4.60
N ARG A 93 7.27 10.36 4.90
CA ARG A 93 8.34 10.41 5.91
C ARG A 93 7.82 10.09 7.31
N LYS A 94 6.60 10.52 7.66
CA LYS A 94 5.97 10.14 8.93
C LYS A 94 5.24 8.80 8.85
N ALA A 95 4.76 8.40 7.67
CA ALA A 95 4.07 7.12 7.49
C ALA A 95 5.01 5.91 7.67
N ALA A 96 6.22 5.98 7.12
CA ALA A 96 7.20 4.88 7.16
C ALA A 96 7.44 4.31 8.59
N PRO A 97 7.79 5.11 9.62
CA PRO A 97 8.02 4.57 10.96
C PRO A 97 6.76 3.99 11.61
N LEU A 98 5.55 4.38 11.20
CA LEU A 98 4.31 3.75 11.67
C LEU A 98 4.09 2.39 11.01
N LEU A 99 4.40 2.24 9.72
CA LEU A 99 4.38 0.95 9.03
C LEU A 99 5.42 -0.02 9.59
N GLU A 100 6.63 0.45 9.88
CA GLU A 100 7.65 -0.35 10.55
C GLU A 100 7.20 -0.85 11.93
N ARG A 101 6.50 -0.01 12.70
CA ARG A 101 5.90 -0.40 13.98
C ARG A 101 4.80 -1.45 13.77
N ALA A 102 3.89 -1.23 12.83
CA ALA A 102 2.83 -2.17 12.52
C ALA A 102 3.39 -3.53 12.07
N LEU A 103 4.44 -3.53 11.25
CA LEU A 103 5.14 -4.75 10.79
C LEU A 103 5.91 -5.48 11.90
N ARG A 104 6.29 -4.81 13.00
CA ARG A 104 6.84 -5.54 14.17
C ARG A 104 5.76 -6.38 14.86
N GLY A 105 4.51 -5.91 14.86
CA GLY A 105 3.36 -6.64 15.41
C GLY A 105 2.79 -7.68 14.45
N ASP A 106 2.81 -7.40 13.13
CA ASP A 106 2.35 -8.31 12.07
C ASP A 106 3.36 -8.36 10.91
N PRO A 107 4.47 -9.13 11.05
CA PRO A 107 5.54 -9.17 10.04
C PRO A 107 5.14 -9.73 8.68
N GLY A 108 4.03 -10.46 8.62
CA GLY A 108 3.54 -11.12 7.41
C GLY A 108 2.55 -10.27 6.62
N ASN A 109 2.24 -9.05 7.05
CA ASN A 109 1.18 -8.24 6.46
C ASN A 109 1.56 -7.73 5.07
N PRO A 110 0.95 -8.25 3.98
CA PRO A 110 1.34 -7.85 2.62
C PRO A 110 0.99 -6.39 2.33
N ARG A 111 -0.03 -5.84 2.99
CA ARG A 111 -0.47 -4.45 2.82
C ARG A 111 0.59 -3.48 3.33
N TYR A 112 1.07 -3.67 4.56
CA TYR A 112 2.09 -2.80 5.15
C TYR A 112 3.43 -2.91 4.43
N SER A 113 3.87 -4.13 4.11
CA SER A 113 5.11 -4.33 3.35
C SER A 113 5.04 -3.73 1.95
N ALA A 114 3.90 -3.83 1.26
CA ALA A 114 3.74 -3.19 -0.05
C ALA A 114 3.80 -1.66 0.04
N GLN A 115 3.18 -1.06 1.06
CA GLN A 115 3.19 0.40 1.26
C GLN A 115 4.59 0.91 1.63
N LEU A 116 5.25 0.29 2.60
CA LEU A 116 6.60 0.67 3.02
C LEU A 116 7.61 0.42 1.89
N GLY A 117 7.50 -0.72 1.19
CA GLY A 117 8.32 -1.00 0.00
C GLY A 117 8.17 0.06 -1.09
N ARG A 118 6.95 0.57 -1.31
CA ARG A 118 6.72 1.69 -2.25
C ARG A 118 7.39 2.98 -1.79
N ILE A 119 7.38 3.27 -0.49
CA ILE A 119 8.06 4.44 0.09
C ILE A 119 9.57 4.32 -0.13
N LEU A 120 10.16 3.19 0.23
CA LEU A 120 11.60 2.93 0.04
C LEU A 120 12.01 3.03 -1.44
N ILE A 121 11.20 2.49 -2.36
CA ILE A 121 11.43 2.65 -3.81
C ILE A 121 11.40 4.12 -4.24
N ALA A 122 10.50 4.93 -3.69
CA ALA A 122 10.41 6.35 -4.01
C ALA A 122 11.61 7.15 -3.46
N GLU A 123 12.16 6.74 -2.33
CA GLU A 123 13.35 7.32 -1.70
C GLU A 123 14.65 6.87 -2.38
N GLY A 124 14.60 5.77 -3.14
CA GLY A 124 15.74 5.21 -3.87
C GLY A 124 16.45 4.07 -3.11
N ASP A 125 15.91 3.67 -1.97
CA ASP A 125 16.44 2.63 -1.09
C ASP A 125 16.03 1.22 -1.59
N PHE A 126 16.48 0.90 -2.80
CA PHE A 126 16.05 -0.32 -3.51
C PHE A 126 16.49 -1.61 -2.81
N SER A 127 17.63 -1.61 -2.12
CA SER A 127 18.11 -2.79 -1.37
C SER A 127 17.18 -3.12 -0.21
N ASP A 128 16.83 -2.12 0.59
CA ASP A 128 15.94 -2.27 1.75
C ASP A 128 14.52 -2.63 1.30
N ALA A 129 14.06 -2.05 0.19
CA ALA A 129 12.80 -2.43 -0.43
C ALA A 129 12.78 -3.92 -0.83
N VAL A 130 13.85 -4.43 -1.44
CA VAL A 130 13.93 -5.86 -1.81
C VAL A 130 13.93 -6.75 -0.57
N GLU A 131 14.73 -6.46 0.45
CA GLU A 131 14.78 -7.28 1.67
C GLU A 131 13.41 -7.35 2.37
N LEU A 132 12.74 -6.20 2.50
CA LEU A 132 11.40 -6.11 3.07
C LEU A 132 10.38 -6.93 2.26
N LEU A 133 10.37 -6.76 0.94
CA LEU A 133 9.41 -7.42 0.06
C LEU A 133 9.68 -8.94 -0.03
N GLU A 134 10.94 -9.38 0.00
CA GLU A 134 11.31 -10.79 0.09
C GLU A 134 10.76 -11.42 1.38
N GLY A 135 10.81 -10.68 2.49
CA GLY A 135 10.19 -11.07 3.75
C GLY A 135 8.69 -11.33 3.62
N ALA A 136 7.96 -10.38 3.06
CA ALA A 136 6.51 -10.45 2.91
C ALA A 136 6.06 -11.52 1.91
N LEU A 137 6.82 -11.71 0.82
CA LEU A 137 6.54 -12.71 -0.22
C LEU A 137 6.73 -14.15 0.29
N ARG A 138 7.51 -14.40 1.34
CA ARG A 138 7.58 -15.74 1.96
C ARG A 138 6.23 -16.18 2.52
N ALA A 139 5.44 -15.24 3.04
CA ALA A 139 4.10 -15.51 3.56
C ALA A 139 3.01 -15.36 2.48
N ASN A 140 3.22 -14.47 1.50
CA ASN A 140 2.23 -14.13 0.48
C ASN A 140 2.85 -14.19 -0.94
N PRO A 141 3.22 -15.39 -1.43
CA PRO A 141 4.01 -15.53 -2.66
C PRO A 141 3.32 -14.98 -3.91
N ASP A 142 1.99 -15.00 -3.93
CA ASP A 142 1.16 -14.59 -5.07
C ASP A 142 0.52 -13.21 -4.86
N ASP A 143 0.96 -12.42 -3.87
CA ASP A 143 0.43 -11.07 -3.70
C ASP A 143 0.86 -10.17 -4.87
N TYR A 144 -0.13 -9.58 -5.55
CA TYR A 144 0.09 -8.73 -6.72
C TYR A 144 0.96 -7.51 -6.39
N LYS A 145 0.65 -6.79 -5.30
CA LYS A 145 1.33 -5.53 -4.96
C LYS A 145 2.78 -5.79 -4.55
N LEU A 146 3.02 -6.87 -3.80
CA LEU A 146 4.37 -7.28 -3.42
C LEU A 146 5.21 -7.66 -4.65
N ASN A 147 4.68 -8.50 -5.54
CA ASN A 147 5.39 -8.87 -6.77
C ASN A 147 5.61 -7.67 -7.71
N TYR A 148 4.61 -6.79 -7.84
CA TYR A 148 4.74 -5.56 -8.61
C TYR A 148 5.86 -4.67 -8.06
N ASN A 149 5.86 -4.38 -6.75
CA ASN A 149 6.87 -3.54 -6.12
C ASN A 149 8.25 -4.19 -6.14
N MET A 150 8.33 -5.52 -6.01
CA MET A 150 9.58 -6.27 -6.12
C MET A 150 10.18 -6.14 -7.53
N GLY A 151 9.35 -6.27 -8.56
CA GLY A 151 9.74 -6.03 -9.95
C GLY A 151 10.33 -4.62 -10.14
N VAL A 152 9.68 -3.59 -9.59
CA VAL A 152 10.20 -2.21 -9.65
C VAL A 152 11.53 -2.08 -8.91
N ALA A 153 11.62 -2.58 -7.68
CA ALA A 153 12.81 -2.44 -6.84
C ALA A 153 14.02 -3.12 -7.49
N LEU A 154 13.89 -4.37 -7.92
CA LEU A 154 14.96 -5.13 -8.59
C LEU A 154 15.40 -4.45 -9.90
N GLY A 155 14.45 -4.01 -10.73
CA GLY A 155 14.75 -3.34 -11.99
C GLY A 155 15.51 -2.01 -11.82
N LYS A 156 15.40 -1.38 -10.64
CA LYS A 156 16.13 -0.14 -10.30
C LYS A 156 17.40 -0.38 -9.49
N ARG A 157 17.50 -1.51 -8.77
CA ARG A 157 18.64 -1.84 -7.89
C ARG A 157 19.93 -2.09 -8.68
N ALA A 158 19.91 -3.01 -9.64
CA ALA A 158 21.09 -3.32 -10.46
C ALA A 158 20.74 -4.02 -11.77
N MET A 159 21.61 -3.88 -12.78
CA MET A 159 21.49 -4.62 -14.05
C MET A 159 21.48 -6.15 -13.86
N ALA A 160 22.20 -6.64 -12.85
CA ALA A 160 22.26 -8.07 -12.52
C ALA A 160 20.92 -8.62 -12.01
N ASP A 161 20.03 -7.75 -11.52
CA ASP A 161 18.74 -8.14 -10.95
C ASP A 161 17.59 -8.16 -11.97
N ILE A 162 17.85 -7.77 -13.23
CA ILE A 162 16.82 -7.66 -14.26
C ILE A 162 16.12 -9.00 -14.51
N ASP A 163 16.86 -10.11 -14.50
CA ASP A 163 16.27 -11.44 -14.71
C ASP A 163 15.30 -11.80 -13.57
N LEU A 164 15.61 -11.40 -12.32
CA LEU A 164 14.70 -11.55 -11.17
C LEU A 164 13.51 -10.59 -11.26
N SER A 165 13.72 -9.35 -11.70
CA SER A 165 12.64 -8.38 -11.94
C SER A 165 11.60 -8.95 -12.92
N ILE A 166 12.05 -9.54 -14.03
CA ILE A 166 11.19 -10.20 -15.02
C ILE A 166 10.35 -11.33 -14.40
N GLU A 167 10.93 -12.15 -13.53
CA GLU A 167 10.19 -13.21 -12.83
C GLU A 167 9.08 -12.64 -11.95
N HIS A 168 9.34 -11.57 -11.19
CA HIS A 168 8.32 -10.91 -10.38
C HIS A 168 7.26 -10.21 -11.21
N TRP A 169 7.62 -9.65 -12.38
CA TRP A 169 6.62 -9.14 -13.33
C TRP A 169 5.69 -10.23 -13.83
N ARG A 170 6.24 -11.41 -14.19
CA ARG A 170 5.44 -12.57 -14.62
C ARG A 170 4.46 -13.01 -13.56
N ARG A 171 4.88 -13.05 -12.29
CA ARG A 171 3.98 -13.35 -11.15
C ARG A 171 2.90 -12.29 -11.00
N ALA A 172 3.24 -11.01 -11.08
CA ALA A 172 2.27 -9.93 -10.98
C ALA A 172 1.20 -10.01 -12.09
N VAL A 173 1.60 -10.19 -13.35
CA VAL A 173 0.64 -10.27 -14.48
C VAL A 173 -0.15 -11.58 -14.50
N ALA A 174 0.35 -12.66 -13.90
CA ALA A 174 -0.39 -13.90 -13.73
C ALA A 174 -1.59 -13.73 -12.77
N VAL A 175 -1.46 -12.86 -11.77
CA VAL A 175 -2.54 -12.51 -10.83
C VAL A 175 -3.45 -11.44 -11.43
N LYS A 176 -2.88 -10.41 -12.03
CA LYS A 176 -3.61 -9.28 -12.61
C LYS A 176 -3.18 -9.01 -14.04
N ALA A 177 -3.88 -9.66 -14.98
CA ALA A 177 -3.58 -9.60 -16.41
C ALA A 177 -4.12 -8.34 -17.12
N ASP A 178 -4.77 -7.42 -16.41
CA ASP A 178 -5.38 -6.21 -16.95
C ASP A 178 -4.66 -4.91 -16.52
N ASP A 179 -3.50 -4.98 -15.84
CA ASP A 179 -2.70 -3.79 -15.51
C ASP A 179 -1.67 -3.49 -16.63
N PRO A 180 -1.91 -2.49 -17.50
CA PRO A 180 -0.98 -2.14 -18.58
C PRO A 180 0.41 -1.75 -18.06
N ARG A 181 0.49 -1.19 -16.84
CA ARG A 181 1.76 -0.72 -16.28
C ARG A 181 2.68 -1.87 -15.93
N ALA A 182 2.13 -3.01 -15.50
CA ALA A 182 2.90 -4.21 -15.21
C ALA A 182 3.53 -4.77 -16.51
N PHE A 183 2.75 -4.87 -17.60
CA PHE A 183 3.27 -5.27 -18.91
C PHE A 183 4.31 -4.29 -19.45
N ARG A 184 4.09 -2.98 -19.34
CA ARG A 184 5.07 -1.97 -19.73
C ARG A 184 6.39 -2.14 -18.97
N ASN A 185 6.36 -2.26 -17.65
CA ASN A 185 7.59 -2.38 -16.86
C ASN A 185 8.32 -3.70 -17.11
N MET A 186 7.56 -4.78 -17.35
CA MET A 186 8.12 -6.06 -17.80
C MET A 186 8.83 -5.91 -19.16
N ALA A 187 8.19 -5.22 -20.10
CA ALA A 187 8.74 -4.95 -21.43
C ALA A 187 10.02 -4.11 -21.36
N ILE A 188 10.07 -3.09 -20.49
CA ILE A 188 11.29 -2.31 -20.23
C ILE A 188 12.40 -3.20 -19.65
N SER A 189 12.06 -4.14 -18.78
CA SER A 189 13.03 -5.08 -18.21
C SER A 189 13.59 -6.03 -19.28
N TYR A 190 12.73 -6.60 -20.13
CA TYR A 190 13.16 -7.37 -21.31
C TYR A 190 14.04 -6.55 -22.25
N PHE A 191 13.65 -5.31 -22.53
CA PHE A 191 14.38 -4.40 -23.39
C PHE A 191 15.79 -4.13 -22.88
N SER A 192 15.94 -3.79 -21.59
CA SER A 192 17.24 -3.58 -20.94
C SER A 192 18.12 -4.84 -20.96
N ARG A 193 17.52 -6.02 -21.02
CA ARG A 193 18.23 -7.31 -21.11
C ARG A 193 18.63 -7.69 -22.54
N GLY A 194 18.08 -7.00 -23.55
CA GLY A 194 18.28 -7.29 -24.98
C GLY A 194 17.29 -8.30 -25.57
N PHE A 195 16.27 -8.70 -24.80
CA PHE A 195 15.21 -9.61 -25.23
C PHE A 195 14.14 -8.82 -26.00
N LEU A 196 14.49 -8.42 -27.22
CA LEU A 196 13.71 -7.45 -28.01
C LEU A 196 12.36 -8.00 -28.51
N ASP A 197 12.26 -9.30 -28.74
CA ASP A 197 11.01 -9.95 -29.17
C ASP A 197 10.01 -9.98 -28.01
N GLU A 198 10.44 -10.46 -26.84
CA GLU A 198 9.65 -10.48 -25.61
C GLU A 198 9.27 -9.08 -25.15
N ALA A 199 10.18 -8.11 -25.30
CA ALA A 199 9.88 -6.70 -25.06
C ALA A 199 8.77 -6.20 -25.99
N SER A 200 8.87 -6.50 -27.30
CA SER A 200 7.87 -6.06 -28.28
C SER A 200 6.49 -6.67 -28.00
N ASP A 201 6.43 -7.95 -27.65
CA ASP A 201 5.18 -8.62 -27.30
C ASP A 201 4.55 -8.00 -26.04
N ALA A 202 5.33 -7.78 -24.99
CA ALA A 202 4.84 -7.16 -23.77
C ALA A 202 4.40 -5.70 -23.98
N PHE A 203 5.10 -4.91 -24.81
CA PHE A 203 4.65 -3.56 -25.18
C PHE A 203 3.35 -3.57 -26.00
N ARG A 204 3.16 -4.54 -26.90
CA ARG A 204 1.89 -4.70 -27.62
C ARG A 204 0.76 -5.04 -26.67
N THR A 205 0.98 -5.93 -25.70
CA THR A 205 -0.02 -6.22 -24.66
C THR A 205 -0.34 -4.97 -23.85
N ALA A 206 0.65 -4.21 -23.40
CA ALA A 206 0.44 -2.95 -22.69
C ALA A 206 -0.42 -1.96 -23.51
N LEU A 207 -0.12 -1.78 -24.81
CA LEU A 207 -0.89 -0.92 -25.71
C LEU A 207 -2.29 -1.43 -26.03
N SER A 208 -2.52 -2.75 -25.99
CA SER A 208 -3.85 -3.32 -26.14
C SER A 208 -4.76 -3.01 -24.94
N LEU A 209 -4.15 -2.88 -23.74
CA LEU A 209 -4.83 -2.54 -22.49
C LEU A 209 -4.96 -1.02 -22.30
N ASP A 210 -3.95 -0.25 -22.72
CA ASP A 210 -3.93 1.21 -22.74
C ASP A 210 -3.33 1.73 -24.05
N PRO A 211 -4.18 2.04 -25.06
CA PRO A 211 -3.73 2.57 -26.34
C PRO A 211 -3.02 3.92 -26.28
N ASN A 212 -3.11 4.65 -25.17
CA ASN A 212 -2.49 5.96 -24.99
C ASN A 212 -1.15 5.90 -24.24
N ASP A 213 -0.60 4.70 -23.99
CA ASP A 213 0.70 4.52 -23.36
C ASP A 213 1.85 4.93 -24.32
N ASP A 214 2.15 6.22 -24.33
CA ASP A 214 3.23 6.83 -25.11
C ASP A 214 4.59 6.15 -24.88
N VAL A 215 4.85 5.68 -23.66
CA VAL A 215 6.11 5.02 -23.33
C VAL A 215 6.18 3.70 -24.07
N SER A 216 5.14 2.88 -23.96
CA SER A 216 5.06 1.59 -24.65
C SER A 216 5.13 1.74 -26.18
N ALA A 217 4.45 2.75 -26.75
CA ALA A 217 4.49 3.02 -28.19
C ALA A 217 5.90 3.39 -28.70
N ARG A 218 6.63 4.23 -27.94
CA ARG A 218 7.99 4.65 -28.30
C ARG A 218 8.97 3.49 -28.25
N PHE A 219 8.94 2.69 -27.19
CA PHE A 219 9.84 1.54 -27.06
C PHE A 219 9.53 0.45 -28.08
N LEU A 220 8.25 0.15 -28.36
CA LEU A 220 7.86 -0.82 -29.37
C LEU A 220 8.41 -0.48 -30.76
N LYS A 221 8.31 0.80 -31.16
CA LYS A 221 8.87 1.25 -32.44
C LYS A 221 10.39 1.05 -32.50
N PHE A 222 11.08 1.23 -31.37
CA PHE A 222 12.52 1.03 -31.30
C PHE A 222 12.88 -0.46 -31.38
N SER A 223 12.26 -1.32 -30.57
CA SER A 223 12.55 -2.76 -30.56
C SER A 223 12.29 -3.39 -31.94
N GLU A 224 11.19 -3.04 -32.60
CA GLU A 224 10.90 -3.54 -33.95
C GLU A 224 11.85 -2.97 -35.03
N GLY A 225 12.30 -1.72 -34.85
CA GLY A 225 13.22 -1.07 -35.77
C GLY A 225 14.63 -1.67 -35.74
N VAL A 226 15.09 -2.13 -34.58
CA VAL A 226 16.36 -2.85 -34.42
C VAL A 226 16.26 -4.25 -35.03
N ASN A 227 15.16 -4.96 -34.79
CA ASN A 227 14.98 -6.33 -35.26
C ASN A 227 14.92 -6.45 -36.79
N LYS A 228 14.43 -5.42 -37.49
CA LYS A 228 14.40 -5.37 -38.96
C LYS A 228 15.76 -5.06 -39.62
N ARG A 229 16.80 -4.76 -38.85
CA ARG A 229 18.13 -4.35 -39.35
C ARG A 229 19.24 -5.38 -39.08
N GLY A 230 18.98 -6.41 -38.28
CA GLY A 230 19.87 -7.55 -38.05
C GLY A 230 19.60 -8.67 -39.06
#